data_AF-A0A4Q7LI13-F1
#
_entry.id   AF-A0A4Q7LI13-F1
#
_cell.length_a   1.000
_cell.length_b   1.000
_cell.length_c   1.000
_cell.angle_alpha   90.00
_cell.angle_beta   90.00
_cell.angle_gamma   90.00
#
_symmetry.space_group_name_H-M   'P 1'
#
loop_
_entity.id
_entity.type
_entity.pdbx_description
1 polymer ?
#
loop_
_entity_poly.entity_id
_entity_poly.type
_entity_poly.pdbx_seq_one_letter_code
_entity_poly.pdbx_strand_id
1 'polypeptide(L)'
;MARAKQPGLAMLPADPIDGGELHKFLFEGLPVRGILVRLTGAWTEMLARREAAGGYPEPVRRLLGEMSAAATLMQANIKFNGALILQMQGDGPVRMAVAEVQPELALRATATVVGEVPTEVESSGIAELLNVHGQGRCAITLDPTDRKPGQTPYQGVVPLHGDQREPLHALSEVLEHYMLQSEQLDTRLVLAADDRVAAGLLIQRLPVQGEKNLEGGTASGGRSNEDEIGLNEHYQRIAMLAATLKREELLTLNVDTLLRRLFWEEDLRRFEPQHPRFACTCSRERVARMLNSLGRDEVDSVLAERGHVEVGCEFCGIQYLFDPIDAAALFSPVVSQAGGSGTVQ
;
A
#
# COMPACT_ATOMS: atom_id res chain seq x y z
N MET A 1 15.88 8.07 -61.29
CA MET A 1 15.96 7.07 -60.20
C MET A 1 16.95 7.56 -59.15
N ALA A 2 16.45 8.15 -58.06
CA ALA A 2 17.27 8.47 -56.90
C ALA A 2 16.37 8.37 -55.66
N ARG A 3 16.49 7.26 -54.92
CA ARG A 3 15.82 7.04 -53.64
C ARG A 3 16.57 7.84 -52.57
N ALA A 4 15.88 8.78 -51.93
CA ALA A 4 16.36 9.43 -50.71
C ALA A 4 16.44 8.38 -49.58
N LYS A 5 17.62 8.28 -48.97
CA LYS A 5 17.92 7.43 -47.82
C LYS A 5 17.55 8.22 -46.56
N GLN A 6 16.51 7.79 -45.83
CA GLN A 6 16.21 8.33 -44.50
C GLN A 6 17.38 8.03 -43.55
N PRO A 7 17.81 8.98 -42.70
CA PRO A 7 18.79 8.70 -41.67
C PRO A 7 18.15 7.83 -40.60
N GLY A 8 18.82 6.72 -40.26
CA GLY A 8 18.38 5.78 -39.24
C GLY A 8 18.26 6.45 -37.88
N LEU A 9 17.07 6.35 -37.30
CA LEU A 9 16.81 6.66 -35.91
C LEU A 9 17.66 5.69 -35.07
N ALA A 10 18.75 6.18 -34.50
CA ALA A 10 19.52 5.42 -33.53
C ALA A 10 18.60 5.11 -32.34
N MET A 11 18.33 3.82 -32.13
CA MET A 11 17.61 3.32 -30.97
C MET A 11 18.50 3.56 -29.75
N LEU A 12 18.23 4.63 -29.02
CA LEU A 12 18.81 4.87 -27.70
C LEU A 12 18.39 3.71 -26.77
N PRO A 13 19.28 3.21 -25.91
CA PRO A 13 18.91 2.18 -24.94
C PRO A 13 17.80 2.71 -24.02
N ALA A 14 16.77 1.90 -23.77
CA ALA A 14 15.72 2.23 -22.82
C ALA A 14 16.33 2.30 -21.41
N ASP A 15 16.32 3.50 -20.82
CA ASP A 15 16.68 3.71 -19.42
C ASP A 15 15.69 2.94 -18.51
N PRO A 16 16.13 2.29 -17.41
CA PRO A 16 15.23 1.60 -16.46
C PRO A 16 14.38 2.54 -15.56
N ILE A 17 14.12 3.78 -15.97
CA ILE A 17 13.51 4.83 -15.14
C ILE A 17 12.01 4.96 -15.44
N ASP A 18 11.28 3.84 -15.43
CA ASP A 18 9.80 3.87 -15.57
C ASP A 18 9.09 2.95 -14.54
N GLY A 19 9.81 2.64 -13.45
CA GLY A 19 9.31 1.88 -12.31
C GLY A 19 9.31 2.72 -11.03
N GLY A 20 8.43 2.40 -10.08
CA GLY A 20 8.49 3.01 -8.76
C GLY A 20 9.80 2.69 -8.05
N GLU A 21 10.23 3.57 -7.14
CA GLU A 21 11.47 3.42 -6.38
C GLU A 21 11.20 3.55 -4.88
N LEU A 22 11.85 2.70 -4.08
CA LEU A 22 11.86 2.76 -2.63
C LEU A 22 13.31 2.78 -2.14
N HIS A 23 13.65 3.81 -1.37
CA HIS A 23 14.99 4.01 -0.81
C HIS A 23 14.92 3.94 0.71
N LYS A 24 15.69 3.03 1.28
CA LYS A 24 15.96 3.01 2.72
C LYS A 24 17.25 3.78 2.98
N PHE A 25 17.31 4.46 4.11
CA PHE A 25 18.50 5.14 4.56
C PHE A 25 18.55 5.23 6.09
N LEU A 26 19.77 5.36 6.62
CA LEU A 26 20.05 5.62 8.03
C LEU A 26 20.75 6.97 8.16
N PHE A 27 20.52 7.63 9.29
CA PHE A 27 21.27 8.79 9.70
C PHE A 27 22.47 8.30 10.51
N GLU A 28 23.68 8.43 9.98
CA GLU A 28 24.88 7.92 10.64
C GLU A 28 25.07 8.59 12.01
N GLY A 29 25.32 7.77 13.03
CA GLY A 29 25.45 8.23 14.42
C GLY A 29 24.14 8.63 15.11
N LEU A 30 22.97 8.54 14.46
CA LEU A 30 21.66 8.82 15.07
C LEU A 30 20.81 7.54 15.12
N PRO A 31 19.99 7.34 16.18
CA PRO A 31 19.06 6.21 16.26
C PRO A 31 17.81 6.48 15.41
N VAL A 32 17.98 6.87 14.14
CA VAL A 32 16.91 7.28 13.24
C VAL A 32 17.08 6.59 11.89
N ARG A 33 15.98 6.06 11.36
CA ARG A 33 15.90 5.52 10.00
C ARG A 33 14.92 6.33 9.16
N GLY A 34 15.17 6.35 7.86
CA GLY A 34 14.28 6.93 6.88
C GLY A 34 13.98 5.97 5.73
N ILE A 35 12.77 6.07 5.19
CA ILE A 35 12.35 5.37 3.98
C ILE A 35 11.59 6.37 3.10
N LEU A 36 11.98 6.47 1.84
CA LEU A 36 11.31 7.29 0.83
C LEU A 36 10.80 6.37 -0.28
N VAL A 37 9.53 6.50 -0.64
CA VAL A 37 8.92 5.80 -1.77
C VAL A 37 8.36 6.78 -2.79
N ARG A 38 8.53 6.49 -4.07
CA ARG A 38 7.86 7.15 -5.19
C ARG A 38 7.30 6.09 -6.13
N LEU A 39 6.00 5.93 -6.15
CA LEU A 39 5.26 5.00 -7.00
C LEU A 39 4.77 5.75 -8.24
N THR A 40 5.42 5.51 -9.39
CA THR A 40 5.03 6.05 -10.70
C THR A 40 4.32 4.95 -11.51
N GLY A 41 5.07 3.98 -12.00
CA GLY A 41 4.55 2.91 -12.88
C GLY A 41 3.48 2.05 -12.20
N ALA A 42 3.72 1.60 -10.97
CA ALA A 42 2.74 0.79 -10.23
C ALA A 42 1.42 1.53 -9.97
N TRP A 43 1.50 2.83 -9.69
CA TRP A 43 0.35 3.67 -9.39
C TRP A 43 -0.46 4.01 -10.65
N THR A 44 0.21 4.47 -11.70
CA THR A 44 -0.42 4.80 -12.99
C THR A 44 -1.04 3.57 -13.65
N GLU A 45 -0.38 2.40 -13.57
CA GLU A 45 -0.94 1.13 -14.05
C GLU A 45 -2.25 0.78 -13.32
N MET A 46 -2.31 0.98 -12.01
CA MET A 46 -3.52 0.70 -11.23
C MET A 46 -4.67 1.65 -11.61
N LEU A 47 -4.39 2.95 -11.74
CA LEU A 47 -5.37 3.93 -12.19
C LEU A 47 -5.88 3.61 -13.59
N ALA A 48 -4.98 3.33 -14.53
CA ALA A 48 -5.34 2.98 -15.92
C ALA A 48 -6.24 1.74 -16.00
N ARG A 49 -5.94 0.71 -15.20
CA ARG A 49 -6.76 -0.49 -15.12
C ARG A 49 -8.16 -0.24 -14.55
N ARG A 50 -8.27 0.63 -13.54
CA ARG A 50 -9.57 0.97 -12.94
C ARG A 50 -10.39 1.93 -13.80
N GLU A 51 -9.74 2.75 -14.64
CA GLU A 51 -10.42 3.67 -15.56
C GLU A 51 -11.42 2.94 -16.47
N ALA A 52 -11.05 1.74 -16.95
CA ALA A 52 -11.94 0.88 -17.74
C ALA A 52 -13.20 0.41 -16.98
N ALA A 53 -13.19 0.47 -15.65
CA ALA A 53 -14.29 0.11 -14.76
C ALA A 53 -14.92 1.33 -14.05
N GLY A 54 -14.81 2.52 -14.65
CA GLY A 54 -15.44 3.76 -14.18
C GLY A 54 -14.54 4.68 -13.34
N GLY A 55 -13.29 4.28 -13.09
CA GLY A 55 -12.32 5.12 -12.39
C GLY A 55 -12.70 5.44 -10.94
N TYR A 56 -12.07 6.47 -10.38
CA TYR A 56 -12.35 7.00 -9.05
C TYR A 56 -12.34 8.54 -9.08
N PRO A 57 -13.19 9.22 -8.29
CA PRO A 57 -13.08 10.66 -8.07
C PRO A 57 -11.70 11.05 -7.55
N GLU A 58 -11.23 12.27 -7.84
CA GLU A 58 -9.90 12.77 -7.41
C GLU A 58 -9.61 12.57 -5.92
N PRO A 59 -10.52 12.87 -4.98
CA PRO A 59 -10.25 12.67 -3.55
C PRO A 59 -9.98 11.21 -3.19
N VAL A 60 -10.69 10.29 -3.85
CA VAL A 60 -10.52 8.84 -3.64
C VAL A 60 -9.22 8.35 -4.26
N ARG A 61 -8.84 8.88 -5.43
CA ARG A 61 -7.52 8.58 -6.03
C ARG A 61 -6.39 9.06 -5.14
N ARG A 62 -6.47 10.29 -4.59
CA ARG A 62 -5.49 10.81 -3.65
C ARG A 62 -5.36 9.94 -2.41
N LEU A 63 -6.49 9.59 -1.78
CA LEU A 63 -6.52 8.69 -0.62
C LEU A 63 -5.86 7.33 -0.94
N LEU A 64 -6.26 6.69 -2.05
CA LEU A 64 -5.70 5.39 -2.44
C LEU A 64 -4.21 5.44 -2.76
N GLY A 65 -3.73 6.54 -3.34
CA GLY A 65 -2.31 6.75 -3.60
C GLY A 65 -1.52 6.92 -2.32
N GLU A 66 -2.01 7.74 -1.38
CA GLU A 66 -1.40 7.90 -0.06
C GLU A 66 -1.40 6.58 0.72
N MET A 67 -2.50 5.81 0.67
CA MET A 67 -2.57 4.46 1.26
C MET A 67 -1.57 3.50 0.62
N SER A 68 -1.40 3.54 -0.70
CA SER A 68 -0.45 2.68 -1.43
C SER A 68 1.00 3.02 -1.04
N ALA A 69 1.34 4.31 -0.96
CA ALA A 69 2.65 4.76 -0.51
C ALA A 69 2.90 4.35 0.95
N ALA A 70 1.94 4.61 1.85
CA ALA A 70 2.04 4.27 3.26
C ALA A 70 2.20 2.76 3.50
N ALA A 71 1.36 1.94 2.88
CA ALA A 71 1.44 0.49 2.99
C ALA A 71 2.78 -0.04 2.46
N THR A 72 3.31 0.55 1.38
CA THR A 72 4.62 0.18 0.85
C THR A 72 5.76 0.55 1.81
N LEU A 73 5.72 1.75 2.41
CA LEU A 73 6.68 2.18 3.42
C LEU A 73 6.66 1.25 4.64
N MET A 74 5.47 0.90 5.13
CA MET A 74 5.31 0.01 6.27
C MET A 74 5.80 -1.41 5.95
N GLN A 75 5.41 -1.98 4.81
CA GLN A 75 5.86 -3.32 4.39
C GLN A 75 7.38 -3.39 4.29
N ALA A 76 8.01 -2.35 3.73
CA ALA A 76 9.46 -2.29 3.61
C ALA A 76 10.16 -2.19 4.98
N ASN A 77 9.44 -1.83 6.03
CA ASN A 77 9.99 -1.55 7.36
C ASN A 77 9.89 -2.73 8.34
N ILE A 78 9.05 -3.73 8.04
CA ILE A 78 8.77 -4.88 8.90
C ILE A 78 9.56 -6.11 8.42
N LYS A 79 10.13 -6.88 9.35
CA LYS A 79 10.73 -8.19 9.06
C LYS A 79 9.65 -9.28 9.16
N PHE A 80 8.73 -9.30 8.21
CA PHE A 80 7.58 -10.22 8.19
C PHE A 80 7.43 -10.89 6.83
N ASN A 81 7.16 -12.20 6.85
CA ASN A 81 6.90 -12.98 5.64
C ASN A 81 5.39 -13.14 5.42
N GLY A 82 4.77 -12.11 4.89
CA GLY A 82 3.35 -12.08 4.58
C GLY A 82 2.90 -10.71 4.07
N ALA A 83 1.62 -10.62 3.71
CA ALA A 83 1.03 -9.40 3.19
C ALA A 83 0.73 -8.42 4.33
N LEU A 84 1.03 -7.13 4.10
CA LEU A 84 0.47 -6.04 4.88
C LEU A 84 -0.78 -5.51 4.18
N ILE A 85 -1.88 -5.45 4.91
CA ILE A 85 -3.16 -4.94 4.45
C ILE A 85 -3.50 -3.72 5.29
N LEU A 86 -3.51 -2.55 4.66
CA LEU A 86 -4.01 -1.30 5.21
C LEU A 86 -5.45 -1.12 4.75
N GLN A 87 -6.39 -1.16 5.68
CA GLN A 87 -7.81 -1.06 5.40
C GLN A 87 -8.43 0.11 6.17
N MET A 88 -9.12 1.00 5.46
CA MET A 88 -9.95 2.05 6.06
C MET A 88 -11.41 1.70 5.83
N GLN A 89 -12.20 1.71 6.89
CA GLN A 89 -13.64 1.49 6.85
C GLN A 89 -14.33 2.74 7.34
N GLY A 90 -15.27 3.24 6.55
CA GLY A 90 -15.91 4.52 6.81
C GLY A 90 -17.42 4.49 6.92
N ASP A 91 -17.95 5.57 7.46
CA ASP A 91 -19.36 5.91 7.54
C ASP A 91 -19.75 7.09 6.63
N GLY A 92 -18.83 7.51 5.75
CA GLY A 92 -19.02 8.54 4.73
C GLY A 92 -19.20 7.98 3.31
N PRO A 93 -18.97 8.81 2.26
CA PRO A 93 -19.13 8.40 0.87
C PRO A 93 -18.17 7.28 0.44
N VAL A 94 -17.02 7.14 1.10
CA VAL A 94 -16.12 5.99 0.96
C VAL A 94 -16.45 4.99 2.05
N ARG A 95 -17.07 3.87 1.67
CA ARG A 95 -17.42 2.81 2.63
C ARG A 95 -16.20 2.01 3.07
N MET A 96 -15.29 1.76 2.13
CA MET A 96 -14.09 0.97 2.37
C MET A 96 -13.00 1.40 1.40
N ALA A 97 -11.76 1.48 1.87
CA ALA A 97 -10.57 1.58 1.05
C ALA A 97 -9.53 0.58 1.56
N VAL A 98 -8.82 -0.09 0.66
CA VAL A 98 -7.86 -1.15 0.98
C VAL A 98 -6.62 -0.95 0.13
N ALA A 99 -5.43 -1.00 0.75
CA ALA A 99 -4.15 -1.15 0.09
C ALA A 99 -3.45 -2.39 0.65
N GLU A 100 -2.97 -3.26 -0.22
CA GLU A 100 -2.26 -4.49 0.14
C GLU A 100 -0.88 -4.48 -0.51
N VAL A 101 0.16 -4.83 0.26
CA VAL A 101 1.53 -4.94 -0.22
C VAL A 101 2.15 -6.24 0.27
N GLN A 102 2.71 -7.00 -0.67
CA GLN A 102 3.42 -8.25 -0.42
C GLN A 102 4.90 -8.00 -0.03
N PRO A 103 5.61 -8.99 0.56
CA PRO A 103 7.04 -8.89 0.90
C PRO A 103 7.95 -8.42 -0.25
N GLU A 104 7.66 -8.83 -1.48
CA GLU A 104 8.37 -8.43 -2.69
C GLU A 104 7.96 -7.05 -3.25
N LEU A 105 7.22 -6.26 -2.47
CA LEU A 105 6.66 -4.95 -2.84
C LEU A 105 5.71 -5.00 -4.05
N ALA A 106 5.03 -6.13 -4.22
CA ALA A 106 3.90 -6.25 -5.12
C ALA A 106 2.66 -5.64 -4.44
N LEU A 107 2.08 -4.60 -5.04
CA LEU A 107 1.01 -3.81 -4.44
C LEU A 107 -0.26 -3.75 -5.27
N ARG A 108 -1.39 -3.55 -4.58
CA ARG A 108 -2.71 -3.27 -5.14
C ARG A 108 -3.55 -2.47 -4.16
N ALA A 109 -4.48 -1.67 -4.67
CA ALA A 109 -5.43 -0.94 -3.85
C ALA A 109 -6.81 -0.86 -4.51
N THR A 110 -7.85 -0.63 -3.72
CA THR A 110 -9.23 -0.47 -4.18
C THR A 110 -10.05 0.31 -3.17
N ALA A 111 -11.12 0.95 -3.62
CA ALA A 111 -12.12 1.58 -2.78
C ALA A 111 -13.54 1.23 -3.23
N THR A 112 -14.45 1.16 -2.26
CA THR A 112 -15.90 1.07 -2.43
C THR A 112 -16.51 2.44 -2.10
N VAL A 113 -17.05 3.10 -3.11
CA VAL A 113 -17.72 4.39 -3.00
C VAL A 113 -19.23 4.17 -3.08
N VAL A 114 -19.98 4.68 -2.10
CA VAL A 114 -21.43 4.45 -1.96
C VAL A 114 -22.25 5.75 -1.98
N GLY A 115 -21.60 6.91 -1.98
CA GLY A 115 -22.23 8.21 -1.97
C GLY A 115 -21.49 9.22 -2.84
N GLU A 116 -22.01 10.44 -2.87
CA GLU A 116 -21.37 11.55 -3.57
C GLU A 116 -20.10 11.98 -2.84
N VAL A 117 -18.99 12.01 -3.57
CA VAL A 117 -17.68 12.39 -3.02
C VAL A 117 -17.52 13.91 -3.16
N PRO A 118 -17.32 14.64 -2.05
CA PRO A 118 -17.07 16.08 -2.11
C PRO A 118 -15.82 16.38 -2.92
N THR A 119 -15.92 17.27 -3.91
CA THR A 119 -14.80 17.63 -4.79
C THR A 119 -14.05 18.89 -4.35
N GLU A 120 -14.53 19.57 -3.31
CA GLU A 120 -13.89 20.76 -2.77
C GLU A 120 -12.64 20.38 -1.96
N VAL A 121 -11.51 21.03 -2.22
CA VAL A 121 -10.20 20.69 -1.63
C VAL A 121 -10.25 20.75 -0.10
N GLU A 122 -10.94 21.73 0.48
CA GLU A 122 -11.09 21.88 1.93
C GLU A 122 -12.02 20.82 2.58
N SER A 123 -12.74 20.02 1.79
CA SER A 123 -13.70 19.01 2.27
C SER A 123 -13.42 17.62 1.69
N SER A 124 -12.16 17.33 1.38
CA SER A 124 -11.74 16.08 0.73
C SER A 124 -10.72 15.28 1.57
N GLY A 125 -10.66 15.56 2.87
CA GLY A 125 -9.83 14.83 3.83
C GLY A 125 -10.49 13.52 4.29
N ILE A 126 -9.80 12.81 5.17
CA ILE A 126 -10.30 11.53 5.71
C ILE A 126 -11.59 11.74 6.51
N ALA A 127 -11.72 12.86 7.22
CA ALA A 127 -12.89 13.17 8.02
C ALA A 127 -14.16 13.18 7.16
N GLU A 128 -14.12 13.85 6.00
CA GLU A 128 -15.27 13.98 5.11
C GLU A 128 -15.51 12.73 4.25
N LEU A 129 -14.45 12.00 3.89
CA LEU A 129 -14.56 10.80 3.06
C LEU A 129 -15.00 9.56 3.84
N LEU A 130 -14.52 9.39 5.06
CA LEU A 130 -14.58 8.13 5.81
C LEU A 130 -15.14 8.29 7.24
N ASN A 131 -15.13 9.47 7.85
CA ASN A 131 -15.41 9.64 9.28
C ASN A 131 -16.50 10.69 9.58
N VAL A 132 -17.51 10.78 8.73
CA VAL A 132 -18.57 11.81 8.76
C VAL A 132 -19.37 11.76 10.08
N HIS A 133 -19.53 10.58 10.67
CA HIS A 133 -20.24 10.39 11.95
C HIS A 133 -19.34 9.86 13.07
N GLY A 134 -18.01 9.92 12.89
CA GLY A 134 -17.06 9.49 13.91
C GLY A 134 -16.96 7.97 14.10
N GLN A 135 -17.52 7.16 13.19
CA GLN A 135 -17.48 5.68 13.25
C GLN A 135 -16.42 5.07 12.33
N GLY A 136 -15.63 5.90 11.68
CA GLY A 136 -14.56 5.46 10.80
C GLY A 136 -13.42 4.81 11.59
N ARG A 137 -12.79 3.80 10.98
CA ARG A 137 -11.65 3.09 11.56
C ARG A 137 -10.62 2.70 10.51
N CYS A 138 -9.37 2.64 10.93
CA CYS A 138 -8.26 2.09 10.17
C CYS A 138 -7.80 0.77 10.80
N ALA A 139 -7.64 -0.27 10.00
CA ALA A 139 -7.13 -1.56 10.41
C ALA A 139 -5.86 -1.88 9.61
N ILE A 140 -4.80 -2.25 10.32
CA ILE A 140 -3.54 -2.73 9.75
C ILE A 140 -3.44 -4.21 10.08
N THR A 141 -3.36 -5.04 9.05
CA THR A 141 -3.34 -6.50 9.19
C THR A 141 -2.07 -7.06 8.58
N LEU A 142 -1.39 -7.92 9.33
CA LEU A 142 -0.23 -8.68 8.90
C LEU A 142 -0.68 -10.14 8.69
N ASP A 143 -0.89 -10.52 7.42
CA ASP A 143 -1.37 -11.85 7.04
C ASP A 143 -0.22 -12.74 6.57
N PRO A 144 0.20 -13.76 7.36
CA PRO A 144 1.36 -14.58 7.04
C PRO A 144 1.07 -15.49 5.84
N THR A 145 2.04 -15.63 4.93
CA THR A 145 1.90 -16.54 3.78
C THR A 145 1.76 -18.00 4.21
N ASP A 146 2.46 -18.39 5.28
CA ASP A 146 2.51 -19.76 5.79
C ASP A 146 1.50 -20.01 6.93
N ARG A 147 0.28 -19.44 6.79
CA ARG A 147 -0.75 -19.51 7.83
C ARG A 147 -1.16 -20.96 8.12
N LYS A 148 -1.02 -21.39 9.38
CA LYS A 148 -1.52 -22.69 9.82
C LYS A 148 -3.04 -22.68 10.00
N PRO A 149 -3.75 -23.82 9.83
CA PRO A 149 -5.17 -23.90 10.14
C PRO A 149 -5.46 -23.44 11.57
N GLY A 150 -6.36 -22.48 11.73
CA GLY A 150 -6.72 -21.89 13.04
C GLY A 150 -5.86 -20.72 13.50
N GLN A 151 -4.78 -20.37 12.78
CA GLN A 151 -3.99 -19.18 13.09
C GLN A 151 -4.68 -17.92 12.55
N THR A 152 -4.92 -16.94 13.43
CA THR A 152 -5.46 -15.64 13.06
C THR A 152 -4.33 -14.67 12.69
N PRO A 153 -4.50 -13.85 11.64
CA PRO A 153 -3.52 -12.80 11.33
C PRO A 153 -3.47 -11.78 12.47
N TYR A 154 -2.32 -11.13 12.64
CA TYR A 154 -2.23 -9.99 13.55
C TYR A 154 -2.99 -8.81 12.93
N GLN A 155 -3.83 -8.16 13.72
CA GLN A 155 -4.58 -6.99 13.29
C GLN A 155 -4.60 -5.95 14.38
N GLY A 156 -4.08 -4.77 14.08
CA GLY A 156 -4.23 -3.57 14.88
C GLY A 156 -5.31 -2.67 14.30
N VAL A 157 -6.17 -2.10 15.15
CA VAL A 157 -7.27 -1.22 14.73
C VAL A 157 -7.18 0.09 15.50
N VAL A 158 -7.27 1.20 14.77
CA VAL A 158 -7.21 2.56 15.30
C VAL A 158 -8.43 3.35 14.83
N PRO A 159 -9.08 4.15 15.70
CA PRO A 159 -10.12 5.06 15.26
C PRO A 159 -9.57 6.17 14.35
N LEU A 160 -10.43 6.82 13.57
CA LEU A 160 -10.07 8.00 12.77
C LEU A 160 -10.21 9.32 13.56
N HIS A 161 -10.00 9.27 14.87
CA HIS A 161 -10.01 10.43 15.77
C HIS A 161 -8.83 10.36 16.73
N GLY A 162 -8.35 11.51 17.21
CA GLY A 162 -7.29 11.61 18.20
C GLY A 162 -7.75 11.31 19.63
N ASP A 163 -6.86 11.56 20.59
CA ASP A 163 -7.06 11.25 22.01
C ASP A 163 -8.20 12.07 22.64
N GLN A 164 -8.46 13.27 22.12
CA GLN A 164 -9.53 14.16 22.59
C GLN A 164 -10.82 13.99 21.76
N ARG A 165 -10.89 12.94 20.93
CA ARG A 165 -11.98 12.65 19.97
C ARG A 165 -12.16 13.69 18.88
N GLU A 166 -11.14 14.51 18.63
CA GLU A 166 -11.03 15.36 17.45
C GLU A 166 -10.85 14.49 16.20
N PRO A 167 -11.54 14.78 15.08
CA PRO A 167 -11.35 14.03 13.84
C PRO A 167 -9.92 14.19 13.32
N LEU A 168 -9.34 13.09 12.83
CA LEU A 168 -8.08 13.12 12.09
C LEU A 168 -8.38 13.42 10.62
N HIS A 169 -7.62 14.33 10.03
CA HIS A 169 -7.90 14.85 8.69
C HIS A 169 -7.01 14.22 7.62
N ALA A 170 -5.82 13.72 8.00
CA ALA A 170 -4.83 13.16 7.09
C ALA A 170 -4.43 11.72 7.43
N LEU A 171 -4.09 10.93 6.40
CA LEU A 171 -3.70 9.52 6.59
C LEU A 171 -2.44 9.39 7.43
N SER A 172 -1.51 10.34 7.26
CA SER A 172 -0.31 10.43 8.07
C SER A 172 -0.63 10.52 9.55
N GLU A 173 -1.62 11.31 9.96
CA GLU A 173 -1.98 11.48 11.38
C GLU A 173 -2.53 10.18 11.97
N VAL A 174 -3.39 9.49 11.21
CA VAL A 174 -3.96 8.19 11.61
C VAL A 174 -2.86 7.15 11.82
N LEU A 175 -1.91 7.08 10.89
CA LEU A 175 -0.81 6.11 10.94
C LEU A 175 0.24 6.46 11.98
N GLU A 176 0.56 7.73 12.18
CA GLU A 176 1.43 8.18 13.27
C GLU A 176 0.81 7.86 14.63
N HIS A 177 -0.49 8.12 14.80
CA HIS A 177 -1.23 7.74 15.99
C HIS A 177 -1.21 6.22 16.22
N TYR A 178 -1.43 5.42 15.18
CA TYR A 178 -1.29 3.96 15.25
C TYR A 178 0.11 3.53 15.70
N MET A 179 1.16 4.07 15.07
CA MET A 179 2.55 3.69 15.37
C MET A 179 2.92 4.03 16.82
N LEU A 180 2.45 5.16 17.33
CA LEU A 180 2.68 5.56 18.70
C LEU A 180 1.93 4.65 19.70
N GLN A 181 0.63 4.41 19.47
CA GLN A 181 -0.22 3.70 20.43
C GLN A 181 -0.04 2.17 20.40
N SER A 182 0.12 1.59 19.20
CA SER A 182 0.13 0.13 19.00
C SER A 182 1.54 -0.44 18.89
N GLU A 183 2.46 0.27 18.24
CA GLU A 183 3.82 -0.20 17.99
C GLU A 183 4.87 0.43 18.92
N GLN A 184 4.51 1.49 19.66
CA GLN A 184 5.41 2.28 20.52
C GLN A 184 6.63 2.83 19.77
N LEU A 185 6.42 3.28 18.54
CA LEU A 185 7.47 3.82 17.68
C LEU A 185 7.18 5.27 17.31
N ASP A 186 8.09 6.17 17.70
CA ASP A 186 8.08 7.54 17.21
C ASP A 186 8.27 7.54 15.69
N THR A 187 7.22 7.94 14.99
CA THR A 187 7.15 7.90 13.53
C THR A 187 6.62 9.23 13.02
N ARG A 188 7.25 9.75 11.96
CA ARG A 188 6.76 10.87 11.17
C ARG A 188 6.56 10.39 9.74
N LEU A 189 5.39 10.66 9.18
CA LEU A 189 4.97 10.24 7.87
C LEU A 189 4.49 11.44 7.04
N VAL A 190 5.10 11.65 5.89
CA VAL A 190 4.62 12.64 4.91
C VAL A 190 4.16 11.86 3.69
N LEU A 191 2.91 12.05 3.28
CA LEU A 191 2.28 11.34 2.16
C LEU A 191 1.74 12.36 1.15
N ALA A 192 1.82 12.01 -0.12
CA ALA A 192 1.17 12.76 -1.19
C ALA A 192 0.90 11.85 -2.37
N ALA A 193 -0.24 12.05 -3.03
CA ALA A 193 -0.52 11.39 -4.30
C ALA A 193 -1.31 12.28 -5.26
N ASP A 194 -0.99 12.19 -6.54
CA ASP A 194 -1.76 12.75 -7.66
C ASP A 194 -1.98 11.67 -8.74
N ASP A 195 -2.39 12.07 -9.94
CA ASP A 195 -2.71 11.14 -11.04
C ASP A 195 -1.48 10.45 -11.65
N ARG A 196 -0.27 10.84 -11.24
CA ARG A 196 1.01 10.40 -11.82
C ARG A 196 1.91 9.73 -10.81
N VAL A 197 1.90 10.22 -9.56
CA VAL A 197 2.82 9.81 -8.51
C VAL A 197 2.06 9.60 -7.22
N ALA A 198 2.29 8.47 -6.56
CA ALA A 198 1.99 8.28 -5.15
C ALA A 198 3.31 8.15 -4.38
N ALA A 199 3.56 9.03 -3.43
CA ALA A 199 4.85 9.13 -2.75
C ALA A 199 4.70 9.30 -1.24
N GLY A 200 5.74 8.92 -0.53
CA GLY A 200 5.78 9.10 0.92
C GLY A 200 7.17 9.02 1.52
N LEU A 201 7.36 9.75 2.62
CA LEU A 201 8.55 9.74 3.45
C LEU A 201 8.17 9.27 4.85
N LEU A 202 8.84 8.23 5.33
CA LEU A 202 8.74 7.75 6.70
C LEU A 202 10.06 8.01 7.42
N ILE A 203 10.02 8.73 8.53
CA ILE A 203 11.13 8.87 9.49
C ILE A 203 10.71 8.17 10.77
N GLN A 204 11.56 7.31 11.30
CA GLN A 204 11.23 6.55 12.51
C GLN A 204 12.45 6.36 13.40
N ARG A 205 12.23 6.44 14.71
CA ARG A 205 13.25 6.13 15.70
C ARG A 205 13.56 4.64 15.72
N LEU A 206 14.83 4.29 15.83
CA LEU A 206 15.29 2.92 16.04
C LEU A 206 15.29 2.60 17.54
N PRO A 207 14.86 1.38 17.93
CA PRO A 207 15.04 0.92 19.30
C PRO A 207 16.54 0.78 19.63
N VAL A 208 17.01 1.51 20.64
CA VAL A 208 18.36 1.45 21.22
C VAL A 208 18.46 0.26 22.20
N GLN A 209 18.23 -0.96 21.72
CA GLN A 209 18.56 -2.16 22.48
C GLN A 209 19.64 -2.93 21.72
N GLY A 210 20.90 -2.63 22.02
CA GLY A 210 22.02 -3.37 21.42
C GLY A 210 23.43 -2.96 21.81
N GLU A 211 23.70 -1.70 22.18
CA GLU A 211 25.09 -1.26 22.36
C GLU A 211 25.71 -1.62 23.73
N LYS A 212 24.92 -2.08 24.71
CA LYS A 212 25.42 -2.38 26.06
C LYS A 212 26.07 -3.76 26.26
N ASN A 213 26.19 -4.59 25.22
CA ASN A 213 26.70 -5.97 25.36
C ASN A 213 28.07 -6.24 24.72
N LEU A 214 28.75 -5.24 24.13
CA LEU A 214 30.04 -5.47 23.47
C LEU A 214 31.25 -4.81 24.13
N GLU A 215 31.06 -3.89 25.07
CA GLU A 215 32.18 -3.33 25.82
C GLU A 215 31.84 -3.34 27.30
N GLY A 216 32.56 -4.17 28.06
CA GLY A 216 32.43 -4.33 29.52
C GLY A 216 32.86 -3.08 30.29
N GLY A 217 32.21 -1.94 30.03
CA GLY A 217 32.39 -0.68 30.72
C GLY A 217 31.29 -0.48 31.76
N THR A 218 31.69 -0.47 33.03
CA THR A 218 30.85 -0.01 34.14
C THR A 218 30.60 1.50 34.02
N ALA A 219 29.35 1.93 33.82
CA ALA A 219 28.65 2.96 34.61
C ALA A 219 27.38 3.52 33.94
N SER A 220 26.44 3.90 34.81
CA SER A 220 25.27 4.79 34.65
C SER A 220 24.03 4.28 33.91
N GLY A 221 22.90 4.34 34.62
CA GLY A 221 21.59 3.79 34.25
C GLY A 221 21.03 4.32 32.94
N GLY A 222 21.06 3.46 31.91
CA GLY A 222 20.41 3.75 30.64
C GLY A 222 18.92 3.59 30.79
N ARG A 223 18.18 4.64 30.46
CA ARG A 223 16.73 4.66 30.33
C ARG A 223 16.30 3.60 29.30
N SER A 224 15.16 2.97 29.51
CA SER A 224 14.60 1.99 28.58
C SER A 224 14.18 2.67 27.26
N ASN A 225 14.03 1.90 26.16
CA ASN A 225 13.59 2.44 24.87
C ASN A 225 12.24 3.17 24.93
N GLU A 226 11.39 2.76 25.88
CA GLU A 226 10.07 3.34 26.15
C GLU A 226 10.20 4.71 26.82
N ASP A 227 11.21 4.91 27.68
CA ASP A 227 11.45 6.16 28.40
C ASP A 227 11.92 7.32 27.50
N GLU A 228 12.24 7.06 26.23
CA GLU A 228 12.68 8.06 25.25
C GLU A 228 11.61 8.43 24.20
N ILE A 229 10.43 7.78 24.26
CA ILE A 229 9.30 8.12 23.37
C ILE A 229 8.94 9.59 23.55
N GLY A 230 8.86 10.34 22.45
CA GLY A 230 8.59 11.79 22.49
C GLY A 230 9.67 12.63 23.18
N LEU A 231 10.84 12.08 23.54
CA LEU A 231 11.92 12.78 24.25
C LEU A 231 13.28 12.70 23.53
N ASN A 232 13.41 11.87 22.49
CA ASN A 232 14.65 11.74 21.74
C ASN A 232 14.89 12.96 20.83
N GLU A 233 15.81 13.84 21.22
CA GLU A 233 16.10 15.10 20.51
C GLU A 233 16.57 14.89 19.06
N HIS A 234 17.34 13.81 18.81
CA HIS A 234 17.81 13.49 17.46
C HIS A 234 16.65 13.16 16.53
N TYR A 235 15.75 12.27 16.95
CA TYR A 235 14.54 11.95 16.20
C TYR A 235 13.67 13.19 15.99
N GLN A 236 13.41 13.97 17.06
CA GLN A 236 12.56 15.15 16.96
C GLN A 236 13.08 16.16 15.92
N ARG A 237 14.40 16.40 15.89
CA ARG A 237 15.03 17.28 14.91
C ARG A 237 14.83 16.79 13.48
N ILE A 238 15.08 15.51 13.21
CA ILE A 238 14.88 14.93 11.87
C ILE A 238 13.40 14.92 11.49
N ALA A 239 12.50 14.60 12.42
CA ALA A 239 11.06 14.63 12.21
C ALA A 239 10.55 16.04 11.90
N MET A 240 11.08 17.07 12.56
CA MET A 240 10.77 18.48 12.26
C MET A 240 11.23 18.85 10.86
N LEU A 241 12.44 18.47 10.44
CA LEU A 241 12.92 18.68 9.07
C LEU A 241 12.01 17.99 8.06
N ALA A 242 11.66 16.71 8.29
CA ALA A 242 10.75 15.97 7.43
C ALA A 242 9.35 16.63 7.36
N ALA A 243 8.86 17.21 8.45
CA ALA A 243 7.57 17.88 8.50
C ALA A 243 7.49 19.14 7.62
N THR A 244 8.64 19.73 7.23
CA THR A 244 8.68 20.88 6.32
C THR A 244 8.47 20.50 4.84
N LEU A 245 8.52 19.20 4.53
CA LEU A 245 8.39 18.71 3.16
C LEU A 245 7.00 19.03 2.60
N LYS A 246 6.97 19.77 1.48
CA LYS A 246 5.72 20.13 0.82
C LYS A 246 5.25 19.05 -0.14
N ARG A 247 3.93 19.02 -0.36
CA ARG A 247 3.27 18.13 -1.31
C ARG A 247 3.89 18.23 -2.71
N GLU A 248 4.06 19.45 -3.21
CA GLU A 248 4.58 19.68 -4.56
C GLU A 248 6.02 19.19 -4.70
N GLU A 249 6.83 19.37 -3.66
CA GLU A 249 8.21 18.89 -3.63
C GLU A 249 8.25 17.36 -3.69
N LEU A 250 7.46 16.69 -2.84
CA LEU A 250 7.38 15.23 -2.77
C LEU A 250 6.92 14.59 -4.10
N LEU A 251 5.98 15.24 -4.80
CA LEU A 251 5.46 14.73 -6.08
C LEU A 251 6.39 15.01 -7.26
N THR A 252 7.06 16.16 -7.30
CA THR A 252 7.80 16.61 -8.50
C THR A 252 9.30 16.36 -8.48
N LEU A 253 9.94 16.39 -7.31
CA LEU A 253 11.39 16.27 -7.20
C LEU A 253 11.83 14.80 -7.22
N ASN A 254 13.03 14.55 -7.76
CA ASN A 254 13.66 13.24 -7.66
C ASN A 254 14.18 12.97 -6.23
N VAL A 255 14.43 11.69 -5.94
CA VAL A 255 14.85 11.20 -4.63
C VAL A 255 16.10 11.91 -4.11
N ASP A 256 17.13 12.03 -4.95
CA ASP A 256 18.40 12.63 -4.54
C ASP A 256 18.25 14.10 -4.16
N THR A 257 17.43 14.84 -4.93
CA THR A 257 17.13 16.24 -4.67
C THR A 257 16.32 16.40 -3.39
N LEU A 258 15.34 15.52 -3.15
CA LEU A 258 14.54 15.52 -1.92
C LEU A 258 15.40 15.28 -0.68
N LEU A 259 16.17 14.19 -0.68
CA LEU A 259 17.02 13.84 0.46
C LEU A 259 18.06 14.91 0.73
N ARG A 260 18.68 15.46 -0.33
CA ARG A 260 19.62 16.57 -0.17
C ARG A 260 18.95 17.82 0.38
N ARG A 261 17.77 18.22 -0.09
CA ARG A 261 17.10 19.43 0.41
C ARG A 261 16.68 19.31 1.87
N LEU A 262 16.22 18.13 2.30
CA LEU A 262 15.76 17.90 3.66
C LEU A 262 16.92 17.71 4.65
N PHE A 263 17.98 17.01 4.23
CA PHE A 263 18.99 16.47 5.14
C PHE A 263 20.42 16.80 4.68
N TRP A 264 20.66 17.98 4.09
CA TRP A 264 21.98 18.34 3.55
C TRP A 264 23.10 18.40 4.60
N GLU A 265 22.75 18.65 5.88
CA GLU A 265 23.70 18.65 7.01
C GLU A 265 23.90 17.26 7.63
N GLU A 266 23.10 16.27 7.23
CA GLU A 266 23.16 14.91 7.79
C GLU A 266 24.00 13.98 6.93
N ASP A 267 24.70 13.06 7.58
CA ASP A 267 25.36 11.95 6.90
C ASP A 267 24.36 10.80 6.70
N LEU A 268 23.97 10.58 5.44
CA LEU A 268 22.97 9.57 5.08
C LEU A 268 23.64 8.34 4.49
N ARG A 269 23.55 7.21 5.20
CA ARG A 269 23.85 5.90 4.62
C ARG A 269 22.65 5.36 3.86
N ARG A 270 22.78 5.25 2.55
CA ARG A 270 21.73 4.73 1.66
C ARG A 270 21.93 3.24 1.39
N PHE A 271 20.81 2.54 1.21
CA PHE A 271 20.79 1.16 0.72
C PHE A 271 20.35 1.11 -0.74
N GLU A 272 20.56 -0.04 -1.36
CA GLU A 272 20.09 -0.32 -2.72
C GLU A 272 18.59 -0.05 -2.85
N PRO A 273 18.16 0.63 -3.94
CA PRO A 273 16.76 0.87 -4.19
C PRO A 273 16.00 -0.44 -4.41
N GLN A 274 14.74 -0.44 -3.99
CA GLN A 274 13.79 -1.50 -4.29
C GLN A 274 12.73 -0.97 -5.25
N HIS A 275 12.11 -1.85 -6.02
CA HIS A 275 11.20 -1.46 -7.09
C HIS A 275 9.80 -2.04 -6.87
N PRO A 276 8.90 -1.28 -6.22
CA PRO A 276 7.51 -1.67 -6.08
C PRO A 276 6.83 -1.81 -7.44
N ARG A 277 5.93 -2.79 -7.55
CA ARG A 277 5.19 -3.07 -8.79
C ARG A 277 3.72 -3.32 -8.51
N PHE A 278 2.87 -2.99 -9.47
CA PHE A 278 1.47 -3.41 -9.42
C PHE A 278 1.37 -4.93 -9.59
N ALA A 279 0.53 -5.58 -8.78
CA ALA A 279 0.18 -6.98 -8.97
C ALA A 279 -1.23 -7.28 -8.46
N CYS A 280 -2.07 -7.85 -9.33
CA CYS A 280 -3.34 -8.41 -8.92
C CYS A 280 -3.28 -9.94 -8.93
N THR A 281 -3.92 -10.57 -7.95
CA THR A 281 -4.00 -12.03 -7.85
C THR A 281 -5.29 -12.60 -8.45
N CYS A 282 -6.15 -11.79 -9.06
CA CYS A 282 -7.36 -12.28 -9.72
C CYS A 282 -7.00 -13.21 -10.88
N SER A 283 -7.81 -14.24 -11.08
CA SER A 283 -7.72 -15.11 -12.25
C SER A 283 -9.10 -15.69 -12.55
N ARG A 284 -9.30 -16.16 -13.78
CA ARG A 284 -10.55 -16.82 -14.17
C ARG A 284 -10.84 -18.03 -13.29
N GLU A 285 -9.81 -18.79 -12.88
CA GLU A 285 -9.95 -19.94 -12.00
C GLU A 285 -10.39 -19.55 -10.59
N ARG A 286 -9.91 -18.42 -10.05
CA ARG A 286 -10.38 -17.92 -8.75
C ARG A 286 -11.84 -17.49 -8.82
N VAL A 287 -12.22 -16.78 -9.88
CA VAL A 287 -13.61 -16.38 -10.10
C VAL A 287 -14.50 -17.60 -10.29
N ALA A 288 -14.07 -18.59 -11.07
CA ALA A 288 -14.78 -19.85 -11.24
C ALA A 288 -15.01 -20.58 -9.90
N ARG A 289 -13.99 -20.65 -9.03
CA ARG A 289 -14.14 -21.24 -7.69
C ARG A 289 -15.13 -20.45 -6.81
N MET A 290 -15.10 -19.12 -6.87
CA MET A 290 -16.05 -18.26 -6.17
C MET A 290 -17.49 -18.52 -6.66
N LEU A 291 -17.72 -18.52 -7.98
CA LEU A 291 -19.03 -18.82 -8.57
C LEU A 291 -19.52 -20.22 -8.20
N ASN A 292 -18.64 -21.22 -8.19
CA ASN A 292 -18.99 -22.56 -7.73
C ASN A 292 -19.42 -22.57 -6.25
N SER A 293 -18.73 -21.82 -5.39
CA SER A 293 -19.09 -21.72 -3.96
C SER A 293 -20.41 -20.98 -3.67
N LEU A 294 -20.87 -20.09 -4.57
CA LEU A 294 -22.18 -19.46 -4.47
C LEU A 294 -23.32 -20.45 -4.72
N GLY A 295 -23.05 -21.50 -5.51
CA GLY A 295 -24.01 -22.54 -5.85
C GLY A 295 -24.65 -22.34 -7.22
N ARG A 296 -25.16 -23.46 -7.76
CA ARG A 296 -25.74 -23.50 -9.11
C ARG A 296 -26.97 -22.61 -9.26
N ASP A 297 -27.84 -22.60 -8.26
CA ASP A 297 -29.11 -21.85 -8.34
C ASP A 297 -28.89 -20.34 -8.49
N GLU A 298 -27.88 -19.79 -7.82
CA GLU A 298 -27.52 -18.37 -7.91
C GLU A 298 -26.89 -18.02 -9.27
N VAL A 299 -26.07 -18.92 -9.82
CA VAL A 299 -25.47 -18.71 -11.14
C VAL A 299 -26.52 -18.82 -12.25
N ASP A 300 -27.40 -19.83 -12.17
CA ASP A 300 -28.45 -20.07 -13.15
C ASP A 300 -29.51 -18.95 -13.14
N SER A 301 -29.80 -18.35 -11.97
CA SER A 301 -30.72 -17.20 -11.89
C SER A 301 -30.18 -15.98 -12.64
N VAL A 302 -28.89 -15.64 -12.45
CA VAL A 302 -28.24 -14.53 -13.16
C VAL A 302 -28.18 -14.80 -14.67
N LEU A 303 -27.89 -16.04 -15.08
CA LEU A 303 -27.91 -16.43 -16.50
C LEU A 303 -29.29 -16.28 -17.13
N ALA A 304 -30.35 -16.66 -16.42
CA ALA A 304 -31.72 -16.52 -16.93
C ALA A 304 -32.11 -15.06 -17.14
N GLU A 305 -31.63 -14.15 -16.28
CA GLU A 305 -31.92 -12.72 -16.38
C GLU A 305 -31.06 -11.98 -17.42
N ARG A 306 -29.76 -12.29 -17.50
CA ARG A 306 -28.78 -11.48 -18.26
C ARG A 306 -28.10 -12.21 -19.41
N GLY A 307 -28.28 -13.53 -19.52
CA GLY A 307 -27.68 -14.39 -20.55
C GLY A 307 -26.19 -14.71 -20.34
N HIS A 308 -25.53 -14.07 -19.37
CA HIS A 308 -24.14 -14.31 -18.98
C HIS A 308 -23.93 -13.86 -17.53
N VAL A 309 -22.87 -14.35 -16.90
CA VAL A 309 -22.40 -13.88 -15.59
C VAL A 309 -21.15 -13.04 -15.77
N GLU A 310 -21.16 -11.81 -15.25
CA GLU A 310 -20.02 -10.89 -15.26
C GLU A 310 -19.53 -10.66 -13.83
N VAL A 311 -18.23 -10.84 -13.61
CA VAL A 311 -17.59 -10.58 -12.32
C VAL A 311 -16.42 -9.62 -12.52
N GLY A 312 -16.55 -8.41 -11.99
CA GLY A 312 -15.49 -7.41 -11.98
C GLY A 312 -14.52 -7.60 -10.81
N CYS A 313 -13.21 -7.53 -11.08
CA CYS A 313 -12.23 -7.48 -10.02
C CYS A 313 -12.13 -6.07 -9.43
N GLU A 314 -12.45 -5.91 -8.14
CA GLU A 314 -12.39 -4.59 -7.49
C GLU A 314 -10.99 -3.95 -7.46
N PHE A 315 -9.92 -4.74 -7.48
CA PHE A 315 -8.55 -4.23 -7.48
C PHE A 315 -8.03 -3.78 -8.84
N CYS A 316 -8.35 -4.52 -9.90
CA CYS A 316 -7.75 -4.28 -11.22
C CYS A 316 -8.75 -3.98 -12.34
N GLY A 317 -10.05 -3.90 -12.02
CA GLY A 317 -11.10 -3.57 -12.99
C GLY A 317 -11.35 -4.63 -14.07
N ILE A 318 -10.57 -5.71 -14.15
CA ILE A 318 -10.76 -6.78 -15.13
C ILE A 318 -12.15 -7.40 -14.94
N GLN A 319 -12.91 -7.44 -16.02
CA GLN A 319 -14.21 -8.10 -16.09
C GLN A 319 -14.04 -9.54 -16.57
N TYR A 320 -14.54 -10.50 -15.78
CA TYR A 320 -14.58 -11.90 -16.14
C TYR A 320 -15.98 -12.28 -16.59
N LEU A 321 -16.12 -12.57 -17.88
CA LEU A 321 -17.37 -13.02 -18.49
C LEU A 321 -17.45 -14.54 -18.49
N PHE A 322 -18.55 -15.10 -18.00
CA PHE A 322 -18.90 -16.52 -18.09
C PHE A 322 -20.18 -16.64 -18.90
N ASP A 323 -20.08 -17.24 -20.09
CA ASP A 323 -21.24 -17.54 -20.91
C ASP A 323 -22.01 -18.78 -20.36
N PRO A 324 -23.16 -19.16 -20.94
CA PRO A 324 -23.91 -20.32 -20.46
C PRO A 324 -23.13 -21.64 -20.50
N ILE A 325 -22.17 -21.80 -21.43
CA ILE A 325 -21.34 -22.99 -21.56
C ILE A 325 -20.30 -23.02 -20.45
N ASP A 326 -19.61 -21.90 -20.24
CA ASP A 326 -18.65 -21.71 -19.15
C ASP A 326 -19.30 -21.98 -17.79
N ALA A 327 -20.48 -21.40 -17.56
CA ALA A 327 -21.21 -21.53 -16.31
C ALA A 327 -21.72 -22.97 -16.08
N ALA A 328 -22.18 -23.66 -17.13
CA ALA A 328 -22.51 -25.07 -17.05
C ALA A 328 -21.28 -25.93 -16.68
N ALA A 329 -20.10 -25.59 -17.22
CA ALA A 329 -18.86 -26.28 -16.93
C ALA A 329 -18.41 -26.14 -15.46
N LEU A 330 -18.76 -25.05 -14.77
CA LEU A 330 -18.45 -24.85 -13.34
C LEU A 330 -19.00 -25.96 -12.43
N PHE A 331 -20.17 -26.51 -12.80
CA PHE A 331 -20.90 -27.51 -12.02
C PHE A 331 -20.97 -28.87 -12.70
N SER A 332 -20.35 -29.02 -13.87
CA SER A 332 -20.18 -30.34 -14.45
C SER A 332 -19.26 -31.14 -13.54
N PRO A 333 -19.58 -32.40 -13.22
CA PRO A 333 -18.62 -33.27 -12.59
C PRO A 333 -17.46 -33.44 -13.57
N VAL A 334 -16.40 -32.66 -13.40
CA VAL A 334 -15.13 -32.94 -14.05
C VAL A 334 -14.74 -34.30 -13.51
N VAL A 335 -14.74 -35.30 -14.40
CA VAL A 335 -14.17 -36.62 -14.16
C VAL A 335 -12.85 -36.40 -13.44
N SER A 336 -12.80 -36.79 -12.17
CA SER A 336 -11.58 -36.85 -11.37
C SER A 336 -10.47 -37.37 -12.26
N GLN A 337 -9.34 -36.65 -12.31
CA GLN A 337 -8.17 -37.07 -13.07
C GLN A 337 -7.93 -38.58 -12.89
N ALA A 338 -8.31 -39.36 -13.90
CA ALA A 338 -7.91 -40.74 -14.05
C ALA A 338 -6.59 -40.70 -14.82
N GLY A 339 -5.51 -41.19 -14.21
CA GLY A 339 -4.27 -41.43 -14.95
C GLY A 339 -2.96 -41.31 -14.19
N GLY A 340 -2.94 -41.23 -12.85
CA GLY A 340 -1.77 -41.68 -12.10
C GLY A 340 -1.64 -43.18 -12.25
N SER A 341 -1.00 -43.64 -13.33
CA SER A 341 -0.67 -45.05 -13.57
C SER A 341 0.13 -45.58 -12.38
N GLY A 342 -0.55 -46.34 -11.53
CA GLY A 342 0.06 -47.34 -10.69
C GLY A 342 0.34 -48.60 -11.50
N THR A 343 1.54 -49.13 -11.29
CA THR A 343 2.01 -50.52 -11.54
C THR A 343 2.16 -50.98 -13.00
N VAL A 344 3.37 -51.38 -13.41
CA VAL A 344 3.99 -52.72 -13.24
C VAL A 344 5.36 -52.73 -13.95
N GLN A 345 6.47 -52.78 -13.19
CA GLN A 345 7.57 -53.76 -13.20
C GLN A 345 8.87 -53.18 -12.64
#